data_AF-A0A0A8F228-F1
#
_entry.id   AF-A0A0A8F228-F1
#
_cell.length_a   1.000
_cell.length_b   1.000
_cell.length_c   1.000
_cell.angle_alpha   90.00
_cell.angle_beta   90.00
_cell.angle_gamma   90.00
#
_symmetry.space_group_name_H-M   'P 1'
#
loop_
_entity.id
_entity.type
_entity.pdbx_description
1 polymer ?
#
loop_
_entity_poly.entity_id
_entity_poly.type
_entity_poly.pdbx_seq_one_letter_code
_entity_poly.pdbx_strand_id
1 'polypeptide(L)'
;MELPTDRCAHRLAQLVRMLHTPVVVDDGRSIDVAASVGAATPDMIGVRDLTRLQRAADAALYDGKHSGRAVLATAAHTTMPSINGRRAGRPGTAAWGRAA
;
A
#
# COMPACT_ATOMS: atom_id res chain seq x y z
N MET A 1 20.42 -2.24 6.01
CA MET A 1 20.32 -1.16 7.00
C MET A 1 18.94 -1.26 7.60
N GLU A 2 18.81 -1.88 8.77
CA GLU A 2 17.55 -1.95 9.50
C GLU A 2 17.24 -0.56 10.06
N LEU A 3 16.04 -0.05 9.80
CA LEU A 3 15.54 1.13 10.48
C LEU A 3 14.84 0.65 11.75
N PRO A 4 15.15 1.20 12.94
CA PRO A 4 14.35 0.93 14.13
C PRO A 4 12.88 1.19 13.82
N THR A 5 11.99 0.26 14.17
CA THR A 5 10.55 0.30 13.83
C THR A 5 9.92 1.65 14.17
N ASP A 6 10.30 2.25 15.29
CA ASP A 6 9.83 3.57 15.73
C ASP A 6 10.22 4.71 14.78
N ARG A 7 11.44 4.64 14.22
CA ARG A 7 11.92 5.62 13.25
C ARG A 7 11.20 5.47 11.91
N CYS A 8 10.91 4.24 11.50
CA CYS A 8 10.13 3.98 10.28
C CYS A 8 8.71 4.53 10.44
N ALA A 9 8.04 4.20 11.54
CA ALA A 9 6.70 4.69 11.85
C ALA A 9 6.65 6.22 11.90
N HIS A 10 7.63 6.86 12.54
CA HIS A 10 7.71 8.33 12.60
C HIS A 10 7.85 8.96 11.22
N ARG A 11 8.75 8.43 10.37
CA ARG A 11 8.93 8.94 8.99
C ARG A 11 7.70 8.75 8.13
N LEU A 12 7.00 7.61 8.27
CA LEU A 12 5.75 7.36 7.56
C LEU A 12 4.64 8.32 8.00
N ALA A 13 4.52 8.60 9.30
CA ALA A 13 3.58 9.60 9.80
C ALA A 13 3.89 11.01 9.27
N GLN A 14 5.18 11.39 9.21
CA GLN A 14 5.60 12.65 8.62
C GLN A 14 5.25 12.73 7.12
N LEU A 15 5.54 11.68 6.35
CA LEU A 15 5.20 11.60 4.94
C LEU A 15 3.69 11.76 4.72
N VAL A 16 2.88 11.03 5.48
CA VAL A 16 1.42 11.12 5.41
C VAL A 16 0.93 12.53 5.69
N ARG A 17 1.48 13.21 6.71
CA ARG A 17 1.15 14.63 6.98
C ARG A 17 1.48 15.53 5.79
N MET A 18 2.65 15.35 5.18
CA MET A 18 3.04 16.15 4.01
C MET A 18 2.11 15.91 2.82
N LEU A 19 1.72 14.65 2.58
CA LEU A 19 0.82 14.28 1.48
C LEU A 19 -0.61 14.79 1.66
N HIS A 20 -1.02 15.15 2.88
CA HIS A 20 -2.31 15.78 3.17
C HIS A 20 -2.28 17.31 3.05
N THR A 21 -1.15 17.90 2.65
CA THR A 21 -1.08 19.35 2.45
C THR A 21 -2.03 19.73 1.30
N PRO A 22 -2.98 20.66 1.51
CA PRO A 22 -3.89 21.09 0.46
C PRO A 22 -3.13 21.62 -0.76
N VAL A 23 -3.66 21.33 -1.95
CA VAL A 23 -3.05 21.74 -3.22
C VAL A 23 -3.80 22.95 -3.76
N VAL A 24 -3.07 24.02 -4.07
CA VAL A 24 -3.62 25.19 -4.76
C VAL A 24 -3.59 24.91 -6.26
N VAL A 25 -4.74 25.00 -6.92
CA VAL A 25 -4.86 24.87 -8.38
C VAL A 25 -4.85 26.24 -9.06
N ASP A 26 -4.67 26.29 -10.38
CA ASP A 26 -4.40 27.50 -11.15
C ASP A 26 -5.45 28.63 -10.99
N ASP A 27 -6.69 28.29 -10.62
CA ASP A 27 -7.76 29.25 -10.34
C ASP A 27 -7.75 29.81 -8.91
N GLY A 28 -6.73 29.48 -8.13
CA GLY A 28 -6.55 29.93 -6.75
C GLY A 28 -7.35 29.13 -5.71
N ARG A 29 -8.15 28.14 -6.11
CA ARG A 29 -8.85 27.27 -5.14
C ARG A 29 -7.87 26.32 -4.46
N SER A 30 -8.11 26.08 -3.17
CA SER A 30 -7.42 25.04 -2.42
C SER A 30 -8.25 23.74 -2.42
N ILE A 31 -7.60 22.63 -2.75
CA ILE A 31 -8.21 21.30 -2.77
C ILE A 31 -7.58 20.46 -1.66
N ASP A 32 -8.42 20.00 -0.75
CA ASP A 32 -8.02 19.01 0.26
C ASP A 32 -7.74 17.68 -0.41
N VAL A 33 -6.56 17.12 -0.11
CA VAL A 33 -6.11 15.83 -0.63
C VAL A 33 -5.95 14.84 0.51
N ALA A 34 -6.39 13.61 0.27
CA ALA A 34 -6.20 12.50 1.20
C ALA A 34 -5.21 11.49 0.62
N ALA A 35 -4.35 10.95 1.49
CA ALA A 35 -3.38 9.95 1.10
C ALA A 35 -3.39 8.77 2.09
N SER A 36 -3.36 7.56 1.56
CA SER A 36 -3.07 6.33 2.32
C SER A 36 -1.79 5.73 1.75
N VAL A 37 -0.95 5.15 2.60
CA VAL A 37 0.38 4.65 2.19
C VAL A 37 0.52 3.20 2.65
N GLY A 38 0.90 2.30 1.75
CA GLY A 38 1.37 0.96 2.12
C GLY A 38 2.89 0.89 2.04
N ALA A 39 3.53 0.33 3.06
CA ALA A 39 4.98 0.21 3.13
C ALA A 39 5.39 -1.22 3.48
N ALA A 40 6.52 -1.71 2.95
CA ALA A 40 7.09 -3.01 3.29
C ALA A 40 8.61 -2.91 3.41
N THR A 41 9.20 -3.58 4.40
CA THR A 41 10.65 -3.68 4.59
C THR A 41 11.09 -5.15 4.55
N PRO A 42 12.27 -5.48 3.99
CA PRO A 42 12.73 -6.86 3.88
C PRO A 42 12.78 -7.63 5.21
N ASP A 43 13.16 -6.93 6.27
CA ASP A 43 13.23 -7.41 7.66
C ASP A 43 11.85 -7.76 8.22
N MET A 44 10.83 -6.91 8.02
CA MET A 44 9.50 -7.15 8.57
C MET A 44 8.73 -8.28 7.90
N ILE A 45 8.94 -8.51 6.61
CA ILE A 45 8.20 -9.52 5.83
C ILE A 45 9.05 -10.71 5.40
N GLY A 46 10.33 -10.74 5.76
CA GLY A 46 11.23 -11.89 5.53
C GLY A 46 11.57 -12.16 4.06
N VAL A 47 11.39 -11.19 3.16
CA VAL A 47 11.68 -11.34 1.72
C VAL A 47 12.52 -10.19 1.21
N ARG A 48 13.47 -10.48 0.31
CA ARG A 48 14.30 -9.46 -0.36
C ARG A 48 13.94 -9.23 -1.82
N ASP A 49 13.10 -10.10 -2.37
CA ASP A 49 12.61 -9.96 -3.74
C ASP A 49 11.75 -8.70 -3.87
N LEU A 50 12.14 -7.82 -4.80
CA LEU A 50 11.50 -6.52 -4.99
C LEU A 50 10.02 -6.66 -5.38
N THR A 51 9.70 -7.63 -6.24
CA THR A 51 8.32 -7.85 -6.68
C THR A 51 7.43 -8.25 -5.50
N ARG A 52 7.93 -9.12 -4.61
CA ARG A 52 7.24 -9.51 -3.39
C ARG A 52 7.10 -8.35 -2.40
N LEU A 53 8.13 -7.51 -2.25
CA LEU A 53 8.06 -6.30 -1.43
C LEU A 53 6.99 -5.31 -1.94
N GLN A 54 6.97 -5.04 -3.25
CA GLN A 54 5.97 -4.18 -3.88
C GLN A 54 4.55 -4.73 -3.70
N ARG A 55 4.37 -6.05 -3.84
CA ARG A 55 3.08 -6.69 -3.58
C ARG A 55 2.66 -6.59 -2.12
N ALA A 56 3.57 -6.80 -1.17
CA ALA A 56 3.24 -6.66 0.24
C ALA A 56 2.87 -5.21 0.60
N ALA A 57 3.58 -4.23 0.04
CA ALA A 57 3.25 -2.81 0.22
C ALA A 57 1.87 -2.46 -0.38
N ASP A 58 1.55 -2.94 -1.58
CA ASP A 58 0.25 -2.71 -2.21
C ASP A 58 -0.91 -3.45 -1.49
N ALA A 59 -0.65 -4.62 -0.88
CA ALA A 59 -1.62 -5.25 0.03
C ALA A 59 -1.89 -4.38 1.26
N ALA A 60 -0.83 -3.91 1.92
CA ALA A 60 -0.94 -3.03 3.08
C ALA A 60 -1.67 -1.73 2.75
N LEU A 61 -1.42 -1.15 1.56
CA LEU A 61 -2.14 0.03 1.06
C LEU A 61 -3.63 -0.28 0.88
N TYR A 62 -3.96 -1.43 0.30
CA TYR A 62 -5.35 -1.82 0.08
C TYR A 62 -6.10 -1.97 1.41
N ASP A 63 -5.50 -2.65 2.39
CA ASP A 63 -6.10 -2.83 3.71
C ASP A 63 -6.26 -1.48 4.45
N GLY A 64 -5.30 -0.58 4.27
CA GLY A 64 -5.34 0.78 4.79
C GLY A 64 -6.14 1.79 3.96
N LYS A 65 -6.80 1.38 2.87
CA LYS A 65 -7.40 2.31 1.93
C LYS A 65 -8.50 3.12 2.62
N HIS A 66 -8.50 4.43 2.40
CA HIS A 66 -9.40 5.41 3.02
C HIS A 66 -9.17 5.65 4.52
N SER A 67 -8.13 5.05 5.13
CA SER A 67 -7.77 5.36 6.52
C SER A 67 -7.09 6.71 6.69
N GLY A 68 -6.51 7.26 5.61
CA GLY A 68 -5.66 8.45 5.68
C GLY A 68 -4.33 8.21 6.42
N ARG A 69 -3.94 6.95 6.62
CA ARG A 69 -2.75 6.55 7.40
C ARG A 69 -1.80 5.71 6.58
N ALA A 70 -0.58 5.57 7.10
CA ALA A 70 0.37 4.58 6.62
C ALA A 70 0.11 3.23 7.29
N VAL A 71 0.20 2.14 6.51
CA VAL A 71 0.11 0.76 6.98
C VAL A 71 1.40 0.05 6.61
N LEU A 72 2.06 -0.50 7.63
CA LEU A 72 3.26 -1.31 7.47
C LEU A 72 2.89 -2.76 7.20
N ALA A 73 3.55 -3.38 6.23
CA ALA A 73 3.21 -4.69 5.79
C ALA A 73 3.67 -5.77 6.78
N THR A 74 2.79 -6.71 7.09
CA THR A 74 3.10 -7.87 7.92
C THR A 74 3.24 -9.12 7.05
N ALA A 75 3.68 -10.23 7.64
CA ALA A 75 3.73 -11.52 6.95
C ALA A 75 2.37 -11.91 6.31
N ALA A 76 1.24 -11.47 6.88
CA ALA A 76 -0.08 -11.72 6.30
C ALA A 76 -0.27 -11.10 4.90
N HIS A 77 0.43 -10.01 4.59
CA HIS A 77 0.36 -9.38 3.27
C HIS A 77 1.21 -10.09 2.20
N THR A 78 1.98 -11.11 2.59
CA THR A 78 2.80 -11.92 1.66
C THR A 78 2.07 -13.14 1.10
N THR A 79 0.97 -13.55 1.75
CA THR A 79 0.26 -14.79 1.43
C THR A 79 -0.85 -14.63 0.39
N MET A 80 -1.04 -13.43 -0.17
CA MET A 80 -2.10 -13.18 -1.14
C MET A 80 -1.92 -14.03 -2.41
N PRO A 81 -2.83 -14.99 -2.68
CA PRO A 81 -2.73 -15.86 -3.85
C PRO A 81 -2.84 -15.02 -5.13
N SER A 82 -2.08 -15.39 -6.15
CA SER A 82 -2.27 -14.83 -7.49
C SER A 82 -3.05 -15.81 -8.37
N ILE A 83 -4.09 -15.32 -9.05
CA ILE A 83 -4.79 -16.00 -10.15
C ILE A 83 -4.30 -15.36 -11.45
N ASN A 84 -3.63 -16.13 -12.32
CA ASN A 84 -3.09 -15.66 -13.61
C ASN A 84 -2.22 -14.39 -13.49
N GLY A 85 -1.37 -14.32 -12.46
CA GLY A 85 -0.51 -13.16 -12.20
C GLY A 85 -1.23 -11.94 -11.59
N ARG A 86 -2.55 -11.99 -11.40
CA ARG A 86 -3.36 -10.96 -10.74
C ARG A 86 -3.74 -11.39 -9.32
N ARG A 87 -3.92 -10.46 -8.38
CA ARG A 87 -4.33 -10.78 -6.99
C ARG A 87 -5.71 -11.46 -6.99
N ALA A 88 -5.88 -12.54 -6.25
CA ALA A 88 -7.20 -13.10 -5.99
C ALA A 88 -8.08 -12.09 -5.21
N GLY A 89 -9.36 -11.97 -5.56
CA GLY A 89 -10.34 -11.18 -4.80
C GLY A 89 -10.67 -9.78 -5.35
N ARG A 90 -10.08 -9.35 -6.48
CA ARG A 90 -10.51 -8.12 -7.17
C ARG A 90 -11.76 -8.44 -8.02
N PRO A 91 -12.80 -7.59 -8.07
CA PRO A 91 -13.85 -7.74 -9.07
C PRO A 91 -13.23 -7.91 -10.47
N GLY A 92 -13.56 -9.01 -11.15
CA GLY A 92 -12.94 -9.41 -12.43
C GLY A 92 -11.78 -10.42 -12.34
N THR A 93 -11.47 -11.00 -11.17
CA THR A 93 -10.47 -12.09 -11.03
C THR A 93 -11.08 -13.47 -10.79
N ALA A 94 -12.41 -13.57 -10.77
CA ALA A 94 -13.08 -14.86 -10.90
C ALA A 94 -12.84 -15.37 -12.32
N ALA A 95 -12.29 -16.58 -12.44
CA ALA A 95 -11.97 -17.22 -13.71
C ALA A 95 -13.17 -17.22 -14.67
N TRP A 96 -12.86 -17.11 -15.96
CA TRP A 96 -13.80 -17.01 -17.08
C TRP A 96 -14.99 -17.95 -17.00
N GLY A 97 -16.14 -17.42 -17.42
CA GLY A 97 -17.33 -18.18 -17.76
C GLY A 97 -17.00 -19.34 -18.69
N ARG A 98 -17.68 -20.46 -18.45
CA ARG A 98 -17.83 -21.52 -19.43
C ARG A 98 -18.59 -20.89 -20.61
N ALA A 99 -17.92 -20.69 -21.73
CA ALA A 99 -18.63 -20.51 -23.00
C ALA A 99 -19.42 -21.81 -23.22
N ALA A 100 -20.75 -21.68 -23.25
CA ALA A 100 -21.65 -22.72 -23.72
C ALA A 100 -21.65 -22.74 -25.26
#